data_AF-X1QRV5-F1
#
_entry.id   AF-X1QRV5-F1
#
_cell.length_a   1.000
_cell.length_b   1.000
_cell.length_c   1.000
_cell.angle_alpha   90.00
_cell.angle_beta   90.00
_cell.angle_gamma   90.00
#
_symmetry.space_group_name_H-M   'P 1'
#
loop_
_entity.id
_entity.type
_entity.pdbx_description
1 polymer ?
#
loop_
_entity_poly.entity_id
_entity_poly.type
_entity_poly.pdbx_seq_one_letter_code
_entity_poly.pdbx_strand_id
1 'polypeptide(L)' 'MPGPVFPWRDGNQFELLIDGPEFFPRMLAAIVRAEFQVDLELYLVEAGACAEAVVEALEQA' A
#
# COMPACT_ATOMS: atom_id res chain seq x y z
N MET A 1 -23.91 15.69 0.23
CA MET A 1 -24.26 14.73 1.31
C MET A 1 -23.02 13.90 1.58
N PRO A 2 -22.54 13.78 2.83
CA PRO A 2 -21.53 12.77 3.13
C PRO A 2 -22.11 11.40 2.77
N GLY A 3 -21.28 10.54 2.17
CA GLY A 3 -21.66 9.17 1.82
C GLY A 3 -21.98 8.33 3.07
N PRO A 4 -22.49 7.10 2.88
CA PRO A 4 -22.77 6.20 4.00
C PRO A 4 -21.52 5.99 4.86
N VAL A 5 -21.68 6.09 6.19
CA VAL A 5 -20.63 5.80 7.16
C VAL A 5 -20.50 4.28 7.27
N PHE A 6 -19.30 3.74 7.05
CA PHE A 6 -19.04 2.31 7.28
C PHE A 6 -19.26 1.95 8.76
N PRO A 7 -19.82 0.76 9.07
CA PRO A 7 -20.05 0.35 10.44
C PRO A 7 -18.73 0.17 11.20
N TRP A 8 -18.77 0.40 12.51
CA TRP A 8 -17.65 0.09 13.39
C TRP A 8 -17.38 -1.42 13.38
N ARG A 9 -16.09 -1.80 13.34
CA ARG A 9 -15.63 -3.19 13.45
C ARG A 9 -14.68 -3.29 14.64
N ASP A 10 -14.87 -4.28 15.49
CA ASP A 10 -13.93 -4.64 16.55
C ASP A 10 -12.83 -5.57 16.02
N GLY A 11 -11.82 -5.87 16.86
CA GLY A 11 -10.76 -6.83 16.52
C GLY A 11 -9.75 -6.36 15.46
N ASN A 12 -9.76 -5.10 15.04
CA ASN A 12 -8.74 -4.56 14.14
C ASN A 12 -7.36 -4.62 14.79
N GLN A 13 -6.37 -5.07 14.03
CA GLN A 13 -4.96 -4.99 14.38
C GLN A 13 -4.30 -3.96 13.46
N PHE A 14 -3.59 -3.00 14.04
CA PHE A 14 -2.86 -1.99 13.28
C PHE A 14 -1.52 -1.71 13.93
N GLU A 15 -0.54 -1.36 13.11
CA GLU A 15 0.79 -0.93 13.52
C GLU A 15 1.06 0.43 12.89
N LEU A 16 1.63 1.36 13.67
CA LEU A 16 2.08 2.65 13.15
C LEU A 16 3.53 2.52 12.68
N LEU A 17 3.76 2.81 11.41
CA LEU A 17 5.08 2.76 10.79
C LEU A 17 5.67 4.16 10.70
N ILE A 18 6.98 4.27 10.87
CA ILE A 18 7.69 5.53 10.80
C ILE A 18 8.07 5.81 9.34
N ASP A 19 7.38 6.78 8.75
CA ASP A 19 7.69 7.37 7.44
C ASP A 19 7.99 6.34 6.33
N GLY A 20 8.71 6.78 5.29
CA GLY A 20 9.06 5.96 4.14
C GLY A 20 9.95 4.74 4.44
N PRO A 21 11.00 4.84 5.26
CA PRO A 21 11.93 3.73 5.47
C PRO A 21 11.28 2.46 6.06
N GLU A 22 10.25 2.61 6.90
CA GLU A 22 9.52 1.46 7.44
C GLU A 22 8.30 1.09 6.61
N PHE A 23 7.61 2.09 6.02
CA PHE A 23 6.42 1.87 5.23
C PHE A 23 6.71 1.21 3.88
N PHE A 24 7.64 1.75 3.09
CA PHE A 24 7.86 1.30 1.71
C PHE A 24 8.26 -0.18 1.62
N PRO A 25 9.26 -0.68 2.37
CA PRO A 25 9.64 -2.09 2.27
C PRO A 25 8.49 -3.05 2.60
N ARG A 26 7.65 -2.70 3.58
CA ARG A 26 6.49 -3.51 3.96
C ARG A 26 5.39 -3.46 2.90
N MET A 27 5.13 -2.30 2.31
CA MET A 27 4.19 -2.15 1.19
C MET A 27 4.63 -2.98 -0.02
N LEU A 28 5.90 -2.87 -0.43
CA LEU A 28 6.46 -3.62 -1.56
C LEU A 28 6.38 -5.13 -1.33
N ALA A 29 6.71 -5.60 -0.12
CA ALA A 29 6.58 -7.01 0.23
C ALA A 29 5.12 -7.52 0.19
N ALA A 30 4.16 -6.67 0.52
CA ALA A 30 2.74 -7.01 0.40
C ALA A 30 2.29 -7.11 -1.06
N ILE A 31 2.80 -6.23 -1.94
CA ILE A 31 2.57 -6.30 -3.39
C ILE A 31 3.08 -7.63 -3.94
N VAL A 32 4.36 -7.97 -3.70
CA VAL A 32 4.98 -9.21 -4.21
C VAL A 32 4.29 -10.48 -3.70
N ARG A 33 3.65 -10.43 -2.53
CA ARG A 33 2.94 -11.58 -1.94
C ARG A 33 1.46 -11.65 -2.31
N ALA A 34 0.93 -10.68 -3.05
CA ALA A 34 -0.47 -10.67 -3.41
C ALA A 34 -0.76 -11.78 -4.42
N GLU A 35 -1.74 -12.65 -4.14
CA GLU A 35 -2.07 -13.78 -5.02
C GLU A 35 -3.22 -13.49 -5.99
N PHE A 36 -4.01 -12.44 -5.75
CA PHE A 36 -5.25 -12.18 -6.48
C PHE A 36 -5.35 -10.78 -7.06
N GLN A 37 -5.16 -9.74 -6.25
CA GLN A 37 -5.34 -8.35 -6.68
C GLN A 37 -4.52 -7.39 -5.81
N VAL A 38 -4.03 -6.33 -6.44
CA VAL A 38 -3.43 -5.16 -5.78
C VAL A 38 -4.22 -3.93 -6.21
N ASP A 39 -4.92 -3.31 -5.27
CA ASP A 39 -5.56 -2.02 -5.47
C ASP A 39 -4.63 -0.91 -4.98
N LEU A 40 -4.22 -0.02 -5.89
CA LEU A 40 -3.23 1.02 -5.62
C LEU A 40 -3.82 2.41 -5.91
N GLU A 41 -4.00 3.21 -4.87
CA GLU A 41 -4.47 4.59 -4.96
C GLU A 41 -3.36 5.57 -4.57
N LEU A 42 -2.77 6.23 -5.56
CA LEU A 42 -1.70 7.23 -5.37
C LEU A 42 -2.14 8.58 -5.92
N TYR A 43 -1.84 9.65 -5.18
CA TYR A 43 -2.20 11.01 -5.61
C TYR A 43 -1.22 11.57 -6.66
N LEU A 44 0.08 11.35 -6.47
CA LEU A 44 1.15 11.77 -7.38
C LEU A 44 2.24 10.71 -7.42
N VAL A 45 2.81 10.51 -8.61
CA VAL A 45 3.98 9.66 -8.84
C VAL A 45 4.97 10.44 -9.69
N GLU A 46 6.22 10.47 -9.25
CA GLU A 46 7.34 11.03 -10.00
C GLU A 46 8.37 9.93 -10.26
N ALA A 47 9.06 10.02 -11.40
CA ALA A 47 10.13 9.09 -11.74
C ALA A 47 11.26 9.16 -10.70
N GLY A 48 11.83 8.01 -10.38
CA GLY A 48 12.93 7.88 -9.43
C GLY A 48 12.88 6.53 -8.71
N ALA A 49 13.86 6.31 -7.83
CA ALA A 49 14.08 5.00 -7.19
C ALA A 49 12.85 4.44 -6.46
N CYS A 50 12.02 5.29 -5.85
CA CYS A 50 10.79 4.83 -5.19
C CYS A 50 9.75 4.32 -6.19
N ALA A 51 9.56 5.02 -7.31
CA ALA A 51 8.61 4.60 -8.34
C ALA A 51 9.11 3.36 -9.08
N GLU A 52 10.42 3.29 -9.36
CA GLU A 52 11.06 2.10 -9.95
C GLU A 52 10.86 0.87 -9.06
N ALA A 53 11.10 0.98 -7.75
CA ALA A 53 10.89 -0.13 -6.81
C ALA A 53 9.43 -0.61 -6.76
N VAL A 54 8.46 0.30 -6.87
CA VAL A 54 7.03 -0.07 -6.93
C VAL A 54 6.72 -0.82 -8.22
N VAL A 55 7.22 -0.33 -9.36
CA VAL A 55 7.04 -1.00 -10.66
C VAL A 55 7.68 -2.39 -10.64
N GLU A 56 8.92 -2.51 -10.16
CA GLU A 56 9.61 -3.79 -10.04
C GLU A 56 8.84 -4.78 -9.15
N ALA A 57 8.25 -4.32 -8.04
CA ALA A 57 7.44 -5.16 -7.17
C ALA A 57 6.14 -5.63 -7.85
N LEU A 58 5.50 -4.77 -8.64
CA LEU A 58 4.30 -5.11 -9.41
C LEU A 58 4.60 -6.09 -10.55
N GLU A 59 5.78 -6.01 -11.17
CA GLU A 59 6.22 -6.96 -12.20
C GLU A 59 6.56 -8.35 -11.63
N GLN A 60 6.88 -8.42 -10.33
CA GLN A 60 7.24 -9.66 -9.63
C GLN A 60 6.06 -10.39 -8.97
N ALA A 61 4.93 -9.70 -8.77
CA ALA A 61 3.70 -10.24 -8.20
C ALA A 61 2.97 -11.14 -9.22
#